data_AF-A0A8T4EXU8-F1
#
_entry.id   AF-A0A8T4EXU8-F1
#
_cell.length_a   1.000
_cell.length_b   1.000
_cell.length_c   1.000
_cell.angle_alpha   90.00
_cell.angle_beta   90.00
_cell.angle_gamma   90.00
#
_symmetry.space_group_name_H-M   'P 1'
#
loop_
_entity.id
_entity.type
_entity.pdbx_description
1 polymer ?
#
loop_
_entity_poly.entity_id
_entity_poly.type
_entity_poly.pdbx_seq_one_letter_code
_entity_poly.pdbx_strand_id
1 'polypeptide(L)'
;MTRSEREERLLPELNRLTVHHREACAPYRRILDALGVRSPFDSIARLPWLPVRLFKTHDLRSITDDAVFRVLTSSGTTGRPSRIHLDREAAATQTRTLAATFRSVIGDRRLPMLIADSPSVVRDPTLSARGAGVLGMMNFGRDHTFALDAAGRPDPVTVERFLSRYGHRPFLVFGFTFMVWLYLYETAAARGWDLGNGVLIHSGGWKKLADQAIDNAEFRRRFAAATGLTRIHNFYGMVEQIGTIFLEGPDGEGLYCPDIADIVVRDPSTWRETPVGVPGLIEVVSTLPVSYPGHVLLTEDLGVIHGVDDGAWPGKRFSILGRLPRAEARGCSDTFHEAA
;
A
#
# COMPACT_ATOMS: atom_id res chain seq x y z
N MET A 1 12.26 3.24 -13.29
CA MET A 1 12.28 2.68 -14.65
C MET A 1 11.13 3.19 -15.48
N THR A 2 11.34 3.40 -16.78
CA THR A 2 10.29 3.73 -17.74
C THR A 2 9.32 2.58 -17.95
N ARG A 3 8.18 2.82 -18.61
CA ARG A 3 7.24 1.72 -18.95
C ARG A 3 7.90 0.62 -19.76
N SER A 4 8.70 0.97 -20.78
CA SER A 4 9.33 -0.03 -21.65
C SER A 4 10.36 -0.87 -20.91
N GLU A 5 11.23 -0.22 -20.11
CA GLU A 5 12.22 -0.92 -19.28
C GLU A 5 11.54 -1.85 -18.26
N ARG A 6 10.38 -1.44 -17.75
CA ARG A 6 9.57 -2.24 -16.82
C ARG A 6 8.99 -3.49 -17.47
N GLU A 7 8.44 -3.35 -18.67
CA GLU A 7 7.97 -4.48 -19.45
C GLU A 7 9.11 -5.50 -19.68
N GLU A 8 10.25 -5.00 -20.19
CA GLU A 8 11.42 -5.82 -20.51
C GLU A 8 12.00 -6.54 -19.30
N ARG A 9 12.10 -5.86 -18.15
CA ARG A 9 12.72 -6.42 -16.94
C ARG A 9 11.78 -7.31 -16.13
N LEU A 10 10.51 -6.94 -16.00
CA LEU A 10 9.58 -7.65 -15.12
C LEU A 10 8.95 -8.87 -15.79
N LEU A 11 8.61 -8.80 -17.08
CA LEU A 11 7.86 -9.85 -17.75
C LEU A 11 8.54 -11.23 -17.71
N PRO A 12 9.87 -11.37 -17.92
CA PRO A 12 10.54 -12.67 -17.81
C PRO A 12 10.42 -13.27 -16.40
N GLU A 13 10.60 -12.46 -15.37
CA GLU A 13 10.48 -12.92 -13.97
C GLU A 13 9.04 -13.27 -13.59
N LEU A 14 8.06 -12.49 -14.07
CA LEU A 14 6.64 -12.77 -13.82
C LEU A 14 6.17 -14.05 -14.52
N ASN A 15 6.68 -14.32 -15.73
CA ASN A 15 6.50 -15.61 -16.40
C ASN A 15 7.11 -16.76 -15.58
N ARG A 16 8.34 -16.60 -15.09
CA ARG A 16 9.01 -17.60 -14.24
C ARG A 16 8.23 -17.86 -12.95
N LEU A 17 7.73 -16.82 -12.29
CA LEU A 17 6.88 -16.94 -11.10
C LEU A 17 5.58 -17.66 -11.42
N THR A 18 4.94 -17.38 -12.56
CA THR A 18 3.73 -18.08 -12.97
C THR A 18 3.96 -19.59 -13.12
N VAL A 19 5.09 -20.01 -13.71
CA VAL A 19 5.47 -21.43 -13.81
C VAL A 19 5.79 -22.02 -12.43
N HIS A 20 6.66 -21.37 -11.66
CA HIS A 20 7.04 -21.79 -10.30
C HIS A 20 5.81 -22.03 -9.42
N HIS A 21 4.88 -21.08 -9.39
CA HIS A 21 3.68 -21.21 -8.59
C HIS A 21 2.74 -22.29 -9.14
N ARG A 22 2.66 -22.51 -10.47
CA ARG A 22 1.86 -23.60 -11.06
C ARG A 22 2.38 -24.97 -10.62
N GLU A 23 3.69 -25.13 -10.52
CA GLU A 23 4.32 -26.37 -10.09
C GLU A 23 4.13 -26.60 -8.58
N ALA A 24 4.40 -25.56 -7.77
CA ALA A 24 4.46 -25.67 -6.31
C ALA A 24 3.14 -25.42 -5.56
N CYS A 25 2.12 -24.80 -6.18
CA CYS A 25 0.83 -24.50 -5.55
C CYS A 25 -0.32 -25.22 -6.26
N ALA A 26 -0.76 -26.35 -5.72
CA ALA A 26 -1.82 -27.16 -6.32
C ALA A 26 -3.16 -26.42 -6.53
N PRO A 27 -3.66 -25.58 -5.59
CA PRO A 27 -4.84 -24.76 -5.83
C PRO A 27 -4.66 -23.75 -6.98
N TYR A 28 -3.50 -23.10 -7.07
CA TYR A 28 -3.20 -22.17 -8.15
C TYR A 28 -3.13 -22.86 -9.51
N ARG A 29 -2.49 -24.04 -9.57
CA ARG A 29 -2.49 -24.88 -10.78
C ARG A 29 -3.90 -25.18 -11.27
N ARG A 30 -4.79 -25.63 -10.39
CA ARG A 30 -6.19 -25.91 -10.74
C ARG A 30 -6.91 -24.69 -11.31
N ILE A 31 -6.66 -23.50 -10.76
CA ILE A 31 -7.22 -22.24 -11.28
C ILE A 31 -6.71 -21.98 -12.70
N LEU A 32 -5.39 -22.06 -12.93
CA LEU A 32 -4.81 -21.83 -14.26
C LEU A 32 -5.27 -22.85 -15.30
N ASP A 33 -5.37 -24.13 -14.91
CA ASP A 33 -5.85 -25.21 -15.78
C ASP A 33 -7.31 -24.98 -16.18
N ALA A 34 -8.18 -24.58 -15.23
CA ALA A 34 -9.57 -24.27 -15.50
C ALA A 34 -9.75 -23.04 -16.41
N LEU A 35 -8.86 -22.05 -16.31
CA LEU A 35 -8.85 -20.89 -17.18
C LEU A 35 -8.22 -21.18 -18.57
N GLY A 36 -7.69 -22.38 -18.80
CA GLY A 36 -7.03 -22.75 -20.07
C GLY A 36 -5.73 -21.98 -20.33
N VAL A 37 -5.11 -21.45 -19.28
CA VAL A 37 -3.99 -20.50 -19.38
C VAL A 37 -2.67 -21.24 -19.66
N ARG A 38 -1.90 -20.73 -20.62
CA ARG A 38 -0.59 -21.25 -21.03
C ARG A 38 0.44 -20.13 -21.10
N SER A 39 1.59 -20.35 -20.47
CA SER A 39 2.78 -19.50 -20.52
C SER A 39 3.68 -19.88 -21.71
N PRO A 40 4.60 -19.00 -22.17
CA PRO A 40 4.84 -17.65 -21.67
C PRO A 40 3.83 -16.62 -22.19
N PHE A 41 3.68 -15.53 -21.46
CA PHE A 41 2.92 -14.34 -21.84
C PHE A 41 3.86 -13.31 -22.47
N ASP A 42 3.35 -12.59 -23.47
CA ASP A 42 4.08 -11.57 -24.24
C ASP A 42 4.00 -10.16 -23.64
N SER A 43 3.21 -9.98 -22.58
CA SER A 43 3.01 -8.70 -21.92
C SER A 43 2.47 -8.86 -20.49
N ILE A 44 2.77 -7.89 -19.63
CA ILE A 44 2.31 -7.82 -18.23
C ILE A 44 0.77 -7.83 -18.19
N ALA A 45 0.12 -7.06 -19.06
CA ALA A 45 -1.35 -6.96 -19.11
C ALA A 45 -2.06 -8.29 -19.49
N ARG A 46 -1.33 -9.27 -20.05
CA ARG A 46 -1.86 -10.60 -20.41
C ARG A 46 -1.55 -11.68 -19.37
N LEU A 47 -0.80 -11.36 -18.32
CA LEU A 47 -0.58 -12.31 -17.22
C LEU A 47 -1.91 -12.68 -16.54
N PRO A 48 -2.04 -13.92 -16.05
CA PRO A 48 -3.25 -14.38 -15.38
C PRO A 48 -3.29 -13.78 -13.98
N TRP A 49 -4.27 -12.93 -13.73
CA TRP A 49 -4.50 -12.34 -12.42
C TRP A 49 -5.37 -13.23 -11.53
N LEU A 50 -5.14 -13.14 -10.22
CA LEU A 50 -6.02 -13.73 -9.22
C LEU A 50 -6.83 -12.64 -8.51
N PRO A 51 -8.15 -12.82 -8.33
CA PRO A 51 -8.90 -12.01 -7.37
C PRO A 51 -8.29 -12.12 -5.98
N VAL A 52 -7.93 -10.98 -5.37
CA VAL A 52 -7.28 -10.93 -4.05
C VAL A 52 -8.07 -11.69 -2.96
N ARG A 53 -9.41 -11.73 -3.08
CA ARG A 53 -10.29 -12.44 -2.14
C ARG A 53 -10.02 -13.94 -2.04
N LEU A 54 -9.37 -14.56 -3.03
CA LEU A 54 -9.06 -15.99 -2.99
C LEU A 54 -8.15 -16.38 -1.82
N PHE A 55 -7.30 -15.46 -1.34
CA PHE A 55 -6.49 -15.67 -0.13
C PHE A 55 -7.29 -15.78 1.17
N LYS A 56 -8.58 -15.41 1.16
CA LYS A 56 -9.49 -15.59 2.31
C LYS A 56 -10.11 -16.98 2.32
N THR A 57 -10.26 -17.60 1.15
CA THR A 57 -10.99 -18.87 0.98
C THR A 57 -10.07 -20.06 0.74
N HIS A 58 -8.85 -19.82 0.24
CA HIS A 58 -7.89 -20.85 -0.14
C HIS A 58 -6.53 -20.62 0.53
N ASP A 59 -5.84 -21.72 0.82
CA ASP A 59 -4.43 -21.71 1.21
C ASP A 59 -3.54 -21.74 -0.02
N LEU A 60 -3.31 -20.55 -0.57
CA LEU A 60 -2.45 -20.33 -1.72
C LEU A 60 -1.00 -20.15 -1.23
N ARG A 61 -0.19 -21.19 -1.40
CA ARG A 61 1.24 -21.19 -1.06
C ARG A 61 2.04 -22.08 -2.00
N SER A 62 3.29 -21.71 -2.22
CA SER A 62 4.27 -22.42 -3.07
C SER A 62 5.45 -22.95 -2.25
N ILE A 63 5.23 -23.11 -0.95
CA ILE A 63 6.19 -23.66 0.01
C ILE A 63 5.51 -24.76 0.82
N THR A 64 6.33 -25.67 1.35
CA THR A 64 5.89 -26.75 2.24
C THR A 64 5.53 -26.22 3.62
N ASP A 65 4.80 -27.01 4.41
CA ASP A 65 4.38 -26.65 5.77
C ASP A 65 5.57 -26.35 6.70
N ASP A 66 6.62 -27.16 6.61
CA ASP A 66 7.84 -27.04 7.43
C ASP A 66 8.69 -25.80 7.06
N ALA A 67 8.56 -25.29 5.84
CA ALA A 67 9.22 -24.07 5.39
C ALA A 67 8.50 -22.78 5.85
N VAL A 68 7.26 -22.88 6.37
CA VAL A 68 6.50 -21.72 6.83
C VAL A 68 7.18 -21.10 8.05
N PHE A 69 7.77 -19.93 7.85
CA PHE A 69 8.39 -19.14 8.90
C PHE A 69 7.39 -18.20 9.58
N ARG A 70 6.49 -17.61 8.80
CA ARG A 70 5.50 -16.64 9.28
C ARG A 70 4.22 -16.71 8.45
N VAL A 71 3.07 -16.54 9.11
CA VAL A 71 1.79 -16.31 8.45
C VAL A 71 1.33 -14.90 8.76
N LEU A 72 1.02 -14.14 7.72
CA LEU A 72 0.46 -12.80 7.85
C LEU A 72 -1.04 -12.83 7.54
N THR A 73 -1.80 -12.01 8.27
CA THR A 73 -3.25 -11.92 8.11
C THR A 73 -3.67 -10.51 7.74
N SER A 74 -4.63 -10.36 6.82
CA SER A 74 -5.25 -9.05 6.61
C SER A 74 -6.09 -8.67 7.82
N SER A 75 -6.20 -7.37 8.13
CA SER A 75 -7.16 -6.89 9.12
C SER A 75 -8.57 -7.14 8.58
N GLY A 76 -9.23 -8.18 9.07
CA GLY A 76 -10.55 -8.58 8.61
C GLY A 76 -11.59 -7.49 8.86
N THR A 77 -11.97 -6.75 7.82
CA THR A 77 -13.23 -6.01 7.82
C THR A 77 -14.33 -7.01 7.48
N THR A 78 -15.08 -7.46 8.50
CA THR A 78 -16.20 -8.43 8.42
C THR A 78 -15.92 -9.65 7.52
N GLY A 79 -15.48 -10.75 8.12
CA GLY A 79 -15.25 -12.04 7.45
C GLY A 79 -13.88 -12.66 7.76
N ARG A 80 -13.56 -13.78 7.09
CA ARG A 80 -12.28 -14.48 7.24
C ARG A 80 -11.13 -13.62 6.66
N PRO A 81 -10.03 -13.41 7.41
CA PRO A 81 -8.89 -12.66 6.90
C PRO A 81 -8.13 -13.46 5.83
N SER A 82 -7.46 -12.73 4.94
CA SER A 82 -6.51 -13.31 3.98
C SER A 82 -5.34 -13.91 4.74
N ARG A 83 -4.79 -15.04 4.29
CA ARG A 83 -3.58 -15.65 4.89
C ARG A 83 -2.45 -15.72 3.89
N ILE A 84 -1.30 -15.15 4.26
CA ILE A 84 -0.10 -15.11 3.42
C ILE A 84 1.02 -15.86 4.13
N HIS A 85 1.49 -16.93 3.51
CA HIS A 85 2.50 -17.83 4.05
C HIS A 85 3.88 -17.43 3.53
N LEU A 86 4.81 -17.14 4.43
CA LEU A 86 6.16 -16.71 4.11
C LEU A 86 7.17 -17.70 4.66
N ASP A 87 8.17 -18.06 3.85
CA ASP A 87 9.43 -18.60 4.32
C ASP A 87 10.37 -17.47 4.79
N ARG A 88 11.56 -17.83 5.29
CA ARG A 88 12.54 -16.85 5.80
C ARG A 88 13.11 -15.97 4.69
N GLU A 89 13.32 -16.51 3.50
CA GLU A 89 13.93 -15.80 2.39
C GLU A 89 12.97 -14.74 1.84
N ALA A 90 11.72 -15.11 1.60
CA ALA A 90 10.64 -14.21 1.21
C ALA A 90 10.48 -13.07 2.23
N ALA A 91 10.40 -13.39 3.52
CA ALA A 91 10.28 -12.36 4.57
C ALA A 91 11.49 -11.40 4.59
N ALA A 92 12.71 -11.93 4.41
CA ALA A 92 13.93 -11.11 4.35
C ALA A 92 13.97 -10.23 3.09
N THR A 93 13.63 -10.78 1.92
CA THR A 93 13.59 -10.03 0.66
C THR A 93 12.53 -8.94 0.71
N GLN A 94 11.34 -9.22 1.24
CA GLN A 94 10.29 -8.22 1.43
C GLN A 94 10.73 -7.06 2.31
N THR A 95 11.44 -7.35 3.41
CA THR A 95 11.99 -6.32 4.29
C THR A 95 13.04 -5.45 3.58
N ARG A 96 13.93 -6.07 2.80
CA ARG A 96 14.96 -5.36 2.02
C ARG A 96 14.34 -4.47 0.93
N THR A 97 13.37 -5.00 0.20
CA THR A 97 12.67 -4.26 -0.86
C THR A 97 11.91 -3.06 -0.30
N LEU A 98 11.17 -3.24 0.80
CA LEU A 98 10.47 -2.14 1.46
C LEU A 98 11.44 -1.04 1.90
N ALA A 99 12.60 -1.44 2.44
CA ALA A 99 13.64 -0.49 2.80
C ALA A 99 14.23 0.24 1.59
N ALA A 100 14.45 -0.44 0.47
CA ALA A 100 14.91 0.18 -0.76
C ALA A 100 13.89 1.20 -1.30
N THR A 101 12.59 0.90 -1.23
CA THR A 101 11.54 1.84 -1.65
C THR A 101 11.51 3.09 -0.77
N PHE A 102 11.63 2.96 0.55
CA PHE A 102 11.64 4.15 1.41
C PHE A 102 12.95 4.94 1.34
N ARG A 103 14.10 4.30 1.10
CA ARG A 103 15.39 5.00 0.95
C ARG A 103 15.35 6.11 -0.10
N SER A 104 14.52 6.00 -1.14
CA SER A 104 14.36 7.05 -2.15
C SER A 104 13.85 8.39 -1.57
N VAL A 105 13.14 8.36 -0.43
CA VAL A 105 12.55 9.55 0.20
C VAL A 105 13.14 9.91 1.56
N ILE A 106 13.60 8.93 2.35
CA ILE A 106 14.20 9.16 3.68
C ILE A 106 15.72 9.02 3.73
N GLY A 107 16.35 8.50 2.68
CA GLY A 107 17.79 8.20 2.62
C GLY A 107 18.19 6.93 3.39
N ASP A 108 19.50 6.70 3.51
CA ASP A 108 20.05 5.44 4.04
C ASP A 108 20.11 5.33 5.57
N ARG A 109 19.85 6.43 6.29
CA ARG A 109 19.98 6.48 7.76
C ARG A 109 18.63 6.42 8.44
N ARG A 110 18.57 5.70 9.56
CA ARG A 110 17.42 5.79 10.48
C ARG A 110 17.34 7.19 11.10
N LEU A 111 16.21 7.85 10.90
CA LEU A 111 15.95 9.20 11.38
C LEU A 111 15.25 9.18 12.75
N PRO A 112 15.44 10.19 13.63
CA PRO A 112 14.55 10.40 14.76
C PRO A 112 13.09 10.40 14.29
N MET A 113 12.19 9.73 15.00
CA MET A 113 10.85 9.45 14.46
C MET A 113 9.74 9.94 15.37
N LEU A 114 8.90 10.82 14.84
CA LEU A 114 7.63 11.23 15.43
C LEU A 114 6.50 10.37 14.85
N ILE A 115 5.70 9.75 15.71
CA ILE A 115 4.60 8.87 15.33
C ILE A 115 3.29 9.58 15.69
N ALA A 116 2.47 9.88 14.70
CA ALA A 116 1.13 10.46 14.88
C ALA A 116 0.13 9.37 15.33
N ASP A 117 0.40 8.74 16.47
CA ASP A 117 -0.48 7.78 17.14
C ASP A 117 -0.10 7.73 18.63
N SER A 118 -0.73 6.82 19.37
CA SER A 118 -0.49 6.50 20.78
C SER A 118 0.40 5.26 20.93
N PRO A 119 1.14 5.12 22.04
CA PRO A 119 1.97 3.94 22.28
C PRO A 119 1.15 2.65 22.48
N SER A 120 -0.15 2.75 22.78
CA SER A 120 -1.02 1.58 22.94
C SER A 120 -1.25 0.84 21.61
N VAL A 121 -1.15 1.52 20.46
CA VAL A 121 -1.41 0.94 19.14
C VAL A 121 -0.47 -0.22 18.78
N VAL A 122 0.74 -0.22 19.33
CA VAL A 122 1.76 -1.26 19.10
C VAL A 122 1.90 -2.24 20.26
N ARG A 123 1.21 -1.99 21.37
CA ARG A 123 1.20 -2.85 22.57
C ARG A 123 -0.01 -3.77 22.62
N ASP A 124 -0.98 -3.57 21.73
CA ASP A 124 -2.17 -4.40 21.61
C ASP A 124 -1.79 -5.85 21.20
N PRO A 125 -2.14 -6.86 22.00
CA PRO A 125 -1.88 -8.28 21.70
C PRO A 125 -2.53 -8.75 20.39
N THR A 126 -3.62 -8.11 19.96
CA THR A 126 -4.40 -8.48 18.77
C THR A 126 -4.01 -7.69 17.51
N LEU A 127 -2.94 -6.88 17.61
CA LEU A 127 -2.34 -6.04 16.57
C LEU A 127 -3.24 -5.73 15.36
N SER A 128 -3.96 -4.62 15.43
CA SER A 128 -4.72 -4.09 14.29
C SER A 128 -3.81 -3.78 13.08
N ALA A 129 -4.38 -3.65 11.87
CA ALA A 129 -3.62 -3.17 10.71
C ALA A 129 -2.95 -1.82 10.95
N ARG A 130 -3.56 -0.95 11.76
CA ARG A 130 -2.96 0.32 12.18
C ARG A 130 -1.68 0.07 12.98
N GLY A 131 -1.76 -0.80 13.99
CA GLY A 131 -0.61 -1.20 14.81
C GLY A 131 0.49 -1.88 14.00
N ALA A 132 0.12 -2.79 13.09
CA ALA A 132 1.07 -3.45 12.19
C ALA A 132 1.77 -2.46 11.27
N GLY A 133 1.05 -1.47 10.74
CA GLY A 133 1.62 -0.39 9.94
C GLY A 133 2.63 0.45 10.73
N VAL A 134 2.28 0.86 11.95
CA VAL A 134 3.19 1.60 12.84
C VAL A 134 4.44 0.78 13.16
N LEU A 135 4.28 -0.47 13.60
CA LEU A 135 5.42 -1.37 13.88
C LEU A 135 6.32 -1.58 12.67
N GLY A 136 5.74 -1.75 11.47
CA GLY A 136 6.49 -1.88 10.23
C GLY A 136 7.35 -0.65 9.96
N MET A 137 6.79 0.54 10.15
CA MET A 137 7.47 1.81 9.89
C MET A 137 8.50 2.20 10.95
N MET A 138 8.34 1.72 12.19
CA MET A 138 9.32 1.96 13.26
C MET A 138 10.73 1.43 12.92
N ASN A 139 10.85 0.47 12.00
CA ASN A 139 12.15 -0.02 11.52
C ASN A 139 12.98 1.06 10.79
N PHE A 140 12.32 2.05 10.19
CA PHE A 140 12.97 3.15 9.45
C PHE A 140 13.33 4.34 10.34
N GLY A 141 12.71 4.42 11.52
CA GLY A 141 12.99 5.46 12.52
C GLY A 141 13.84 4.98 13.68
N ARG A 142 14.36 5.89 14.49
CA ARG A 142 14.97 5.66 15.81
C ARG A 142 14.45 6.72 16.79
N ASP A 143 14.79 6.60 18.06
CA ASP A 143 14.37 7.56 19.10
C ASP A 143 12.87 7.89 19.00
N HIS A 144 12.03 6.83 18.97
CA HIS A 144 10.62 6.94 18.65
C HIS A 144 9.85 7.75 19.71
N THR A 145 9.14 8.77 19.24
CA THR A 145 8.24 9.59 20.05
C THR A 145 6.82 9.50 19.51
N PHE A 146 5.86 9.20 20.38
CA PHE A 146 4.44 9.20 20.03
C PHE A 146 3.84 10.59 20.31
N ALA A 147 3.02 11.08 19.39
CA ALA A 147 2.36 12.39 19.50
C ALA A 147 1.13 12.37 20.43
N LEU A 148 0.61 11.17 20.74
CA LEU A 148 -0.53 10.97 21.63
C LEU A 148 -0.13 10.24 22.90
N ASP A 149 -0.82 10.56 23.99
CA ASP A 149 -0.77 9.80 25.25
C ASP A 149 -1.43 8.41 25.11
N ALA A 150 -1.33 7.59 26.16
CA ALA A 150 -1.94 6.25 26.17
C ALA A 150 -3.48 6.27 26.07
N ALA A 151 -4.12 7.40 26.38
CA ALA A 151 -5.56 7.62 26.24
C ALA A 151 -5.95 8.16 24.85
N GLY A 152 -4.99 8.31 23.93
CA GLY A 152 -5.21 8.78 22.57
C GLY A 152 -5.42 10.29 22.45
N ARG A 153 -5.01 11.07 23.45
CA ARG A 153 -5.09 12.55 23.43
C ARG A 153 -3.74 13.13 23.00
N PRO A 154 -3.71 14.28 22.30
CA PRO A 154 -2.45 14.95 21.99
C PRO A 154 -1.59 15.18 23.24
N ASP A 155 -0.29 14.92 23.13
CA ASP A 155 0.71 15.18 24.17
C ASP A 155 1.74 16.22 23.66
N PRO A 156 1.39 17.51 23.70
CA PRO A 156 2.25 18.57 23.18
C PRO A 156 3.60 18.66 23.85
N VAL A 157 3.67 18.39 25.16
CA VAL A 157 4.92 18.49 25.94
C VAL A 157 5.95 17.49 25.42
N THR A 158 5.52 16.27 25.12
CA THR A 158 6.39 15.23 24.56
C THR A 158 6.83 15.57 23.13
N VAL A 159 5.94 16.10 22.29
CA VAL A 159 6.30 16.50 20.92
C VAL A 159 7.23 17.71 20.92
N GLU A 160 6.97 18.73 21.73
CA GLU A 160 7.82 19.91 21.87
C GLU A 160 9.24 19.51 22.30
N ARG A 161 9.38 18.56 23.23
CA ARG A 161 10.69 18.01 23.61
C ARG A 161 11.40 17.32 22.45
N PHE A 162 10.68 16.57 21.63
CA PHE A 162 11.23 15.95 20.42
C PHE A 162 11.69 17.02 19.43
N LEU A 163 10.88 18.05 19.18
CA LEU A 163 11.20 19.13 18.25
C LEU A 163 12.36 19.99 18.75
N SER A 164 12.47 20.28 20.04
CA SER A 164 13.66 20.94 20.61
C SER A 164 14.93 20.13 20.37
N ARG A 165 14.85 18.79 20.45
CA ARG A 165 16.00 17.91 20.29
C ARG A 165 16.37 17.64 18.82
N TYR A 166 15.39 17.54 17.93
CA TYR A 166 15.59 17.04 16.57
C TYR A 166 15.02 17.94 15.46
N GLY A 167 14.20 18.94 15.77
CA GLY A 167 13.49 19.76 14.78
C GLY A 167 14.41 20.59 13.87
N HIS A 168 15.66 20.83 14.28
CA HIS A 168 16.69 21.53 13.50
C HIS A 168 17.44 20.63 12.50
N ARG A 169 17.07 19.36 12.37
CA ARG A 169 17.71 18.36 11.51
C ARG A 169 16.65 17.41 10.92
N PRO A 170 16.97 16.63 9.87
CA PRO A 170 15.99 15.71 9.30
C PRO A 170 15.43 14.72 10.33
N PHE A 171 14.10 14.62 10.39
CA PHE A 171 13.36 13.64 11.18
C PHE A 171 12.23 13.01 10.36
N LEU A 172 11.84 11.79 10.72
CA LEU A 172 10.75 11.06 10.09
C LEU A 172 9.46 11.29 10.86
N VAL A 173 8.35 11.51 10.16
CA VAL A 173 7.00 11.50 10.71
C VAL A 173 6.23 10.35 10.08
N PHE A 174 5.53 9.56 10.89
CA PHE A 174 4.63 8.54 10.37
C PHE A 174 3.28 8.51 11.06
N GLY A 175 2.22 8.27 10.29
CA GLY A 175 0.90 7.94 10.83
C GLY A 175 -0.10 7.66 9.72
N PHE A 176 -1.28 7.16 10.08
CA PHE A 176 -2.39 7.06 9.13
C PHE A 176 -2.91 8.46 8.80
N THR A 177 -3.35 8.71 7.57
CA THR A 177 -3.66 10.08 7.11
C THR A 177 -4.61 10.82 8.05
N PHE A 178 -5.68 10.16 8.51
CA PHE A 178 -6.63 10.78 9.44
C PHE A 178 -6.03 11.08 10.82
N MET A 179 -5.09 10.25 11.31
CA MET A 179 -4.42 10.48 12.59
C MET A 179 -3.45 11.67 12.49
N VAL A 180 -2.71 11.72 11.38
CA VAL A 180 -1.81 12.82 11.06
C VAL A 180 -2.60 14.13 10.96
N TRP A 181 -3.74 14.12 10.28
CA TRP A 181 -4.58 15.30 10.17
C TRP A 181 -5.19 15.72 11.51
N LEU A 182 -6.03 14.86 12.10
CA LEU A 182 -6.85 15.23 13.25
C LEU A 182 -6.04 15.55 14.51
N TYR A 183 -4.86 14.95 14.66
CA TYR A 183 -4.10 15.07 15.89
C TYR A 183 -2.73 15.72 15.75
N LEU A 184 -2.00 15.49 14.65
CA LEU A 184 -0.71 16.14 14.46
C LEU A 184 -0.87 17.52 13.82
N TYR A 185 -1.56 17.63 12.67
CA TYR A 185 -1.76 18.91 11.98
C TYR A 185 -2.47 19.93 12.85
N GLU A 186 -3.66 19.59 13.37
CA GLU A 186 -4.47 20.52 14.18
C GLU A 186 -3.70 21.03 15.40
N THR A 187 -2.98 20.14 16.11
CA THR A 187 -2.16 20.52 17.26
C THR A 187 -0.97 21.37 16.84
N ALA A 188 -0.27 21.01 15.75
CA ALA A 188 0.89 21.73 15.26
C ALA A 188 0.52 23.15 14.81
N ALA A 189 -0.58 23.28 14.06
CA ALA A 189 -1.09 24.57 13.60
C ALA A 189 -1.52 25.46 14.78
N ALA A 190 -2.23 24.92 15.76
CA ALA A 190 -2.65 25.68 16.95
C ALA A 190 -1.47 26.15 17.82
N ARG A 191 -0.35 25.42 17.81
CA ARG A 191 0.85 25.73 18.61
C ARG A 191 1.96 26.44 17.84
N GLY A 192 1.82 26.60 16.53
CA GLY A 192 2.86 27.17 15.67
C GLY A 192 4.14 26.32 15.61
N TRP A 193 4.01 24.98 15.59
CA TRP A 193 5.17 24.10 15.47
C TRP A 193 5.79 24.15 14.08
N ASP A 194 7.12 24.26 14.03
CA ASP A 194 7.90 24.08 12.81
C ASP A 194 8.23 22.59 12.59
N LEU A 195 7.74 22.06 11.49
CA LEU A 195 7.94 20.70 11.00
C LEU A 195 8.69 20.68 9.66
N GLY A 196 9.33 21.79 9.25
CA GLY A 196 9.96 21.95 7.94
C GLY A 196 11.12 20.99 7.64
N ASN A 197 11.79 20.49 8.68
CA ASN A 197 12.81 19.43 8.55
C ASN A 197 12.24 18.00 8.59
N GLY A 198 10.92 17.87 8.72
CA GLY A 198 10.23 16.59 8.74
C GLY A 198 10.08 15.97 7.35
N VAL A 199 10.08 14.64 7.30
CA VAL A 199 9.58 13.86 6.16
C VAL A 199 8.38 13.08 6.65
N LEU A 200 7.19 13.42 6.17
CA LEU A 200 5.98 12.72 6.51
C LEU A 200 5.73 11.59 5.54
N ILE A 201 5.64 10.37 6.07
CA ILE A 201 5.10 9.21 5.38
C ILE A 201 3.75 8.89 6.00
N HIS A 202 2.72 8.77 5.18
CA HIS A 202 1.40 8.40 5.66
C HIS A 202 0.71 7.40 4.74
N SER A 203 -0.34 6.75 5.24
CA SER A 203 -1.11 5.80 4.46
C SER A 203 -2.54 5.68 4.96
N GLY A 204 -3.49 5.54 4.03
CA GLY A 204 -4.88 5.19 4.30
C GLY A 204 -5.67 6.20 5.15
N GLY A 205 -6.97 5.95 5.31
CA GLY A 205 -7.82 6.77 6.20
C GLY A 205 -8.38 8.06 5.61
N TRP A 206 -8.15 8.36 4.33
CA TRP A 206 -8.74 9.51 3.63
C TRP A 206 -10.27 9.59 3.75
N LYS A 207 -10.98 8.45 3.76
CA LYS A 207 -12.45 8.41 3.95
C LYS A 207 -12.92 9.08 5.24
N LYS A 208 -12.11 9.08 6.31
CA LYS A 208 -12.47 9.73 7.58
C LYS A 208 -12.33 11.26 7.52
N LEU A 209 -11.72 11.79 6.47
CA LEU A 209 -11.54 13.22 6.23
C LEU A 209 -12.50 13.75 5.14
N ALA A 210 -13.34 12.89 4.57
CA ALA A 210 -14.27 13.24 3.49
C ALA A 210 -15.23 14.36 3.94
N ASP A 211 -15.75 14.27 5.17
CA ASP A 211 -16.69 15.27 5.73
C ASP A 211 -16.02 16.65 5.94
N GLN A 212 -14.69 16.72 5.98
CA GLN A 212 -13.94 17.97 6.09
C GLN A 212 -13.47 18.51 4.72
N ALA A 213 -13.83 17.84 3.62
CA ALA A 213 -13.41 18.18 2.26
C ALA A 213 -11.89 18.32 2.11
N ILE A 214 -11.11 17.50 2.83
CA ILE A 214 -9.65 17.51 2.77
C ILE A 214 -9.16 16.47 1.77
N ASP A 215 -8.75 16.95 0.60
CA ASP A 215 -8.01 16.16 -0.38
C ASP A 215 -6.49 16.27 -0.18
N ASN A 216 -5.72 15.59 -1.04
CA ASN A 216 -4.27 15.57 -0.93
C ASN A 216 -3.61 16.94 -1.17
N ALA A 217 -4.16 17.74 -2.09
CA ALA A 217 -3.62 19.04 -2.43
C ALA A 217 -3.84 20.02 -1.27
N GLU A 218 -5.05 20.03 -0.69
CA GLU A 218 -5.39 20.80 0.50
C GLU A 218 -4.54 20.37 1.70
N PHE A 219 -4.40 19.06 1.93
CA PHE A 219 -3.59 18.50 3.02
C PHE A 219 -2.15 19.03 2.97
N ARG A 220 -1.51 18.94 1.79
CA ARG A 220 -0.14 19.42 1.57
C ARG A 220 -0.03 20.93 1.74
N ARG A 221 -0.96 21.69 1.13
CA ARG A 221 -0.96 23.16 1.21
C ARG A 221 -1.06 23.64 2.66
N ARG A 222 -1.95 23.05 3.45
CA ARG A 222 -2.15 23.43 4.86
C ARG A 222 -0.95 23.10 5.74
N PHE A 223 -0.36 21.91 5.57
CA PHE A 223 0.86 21.54 6.29
C PHE A 223 2.02 22.49 5.97
N ALA A 224 2.23 22.78 4.68
CA ALA A 224 3.28 23.70 4.25
C ALA A 224 3.08 25.10 4.85
N ALA A 225 1.86 25.64 4.77
CA ALA A 225 1.55 26.99 5.24
C ALA A 225 1.64 27.14 6.78
N ALA A 226 1.15 26.15 7.53
CA ALA A 226 1.06 26.26 8.99
C ALA A 226 2.30 25.76 9.73
N THR A 227 3.05 24.83 9.14
CA THR A 227 4.15 24.12 9.84
C THR A 227 5.45 24.05 9.03
N GLY A 228 5.49 24.54 7.80
CA GLY A 228 6.66 24.42 6.93
C GLY A 228 6.92 23.01 6.36
N LEU A 229 6.15 21.99 6.77
CA LEU A 229 6.30 20.63 6.29
C LEU A 229 5.91 20.52 4.81
N THR A 230 6.90 20.23 3.96
CA THR A 230 6.73 20.11 2.50
C THR A 230 7.05 18.73 1.94
N ARG A 231 7.86 17.93 2.65
CA ARG A 231 8.22 16.57 2.24
C ARG A 231 7.19 15.58 2.77
N ILE A 232 6.12 15.39 2.01
CA ILE A 232 4.98 14.55 2.35
C ILE A 232 4.89 13.44 1.31
N HIS A 233 4.69 12.20 1.74
CA HIS A 233 4.53 11.06 0.85
C HIS A 233 3.45 10.12 1.40
N ASN A 234 2.35 10.00 0.67
CA ASN A 234 1.39 8.93 0.90
C ASN A 234 1.93 7.60 0.32
N PHE A 235 1.44 6.45 0.78
CA PHE A 235 1.66 5.20 0.07
C PHE A 235 0.41 4.29 0.09
N TYR A 236 0.34 3.44 -0.93
CA TYR A 236 -0.62 2.36 -1.06
C TYR A 236 0.07 1.00 -0.98
N GLY A 237 -0.56 0.03 -0.31
CA GLY A 237 -0.05 -1.32 -0.15
C GLY A 237 -1.07 -2.23 0.51
N MET A 238 -0.81 -3.54 0.47
CA MET A 238 -1.71 -4.57 0.98
C MET A 238 -0.93 -5.79 1.49
N VAL A 239 -1.52 -6.57 2.39
CA VAL A 239 -0.82 -7.74 2.97
C VAL A 239 -0.57 -8.83 1.92
N GLU A 240 -1.47 -8.95 0.94
CA GLU A 240 -1.39 -9.92 -0.13
C GLU A 240 -0.21 -9.65 -1.08
N GLN A 241 0.37 -8.46 -1.05
CA GLN A 241 1.58 -8.11 -1.80
C GLN A 241 2.60 -7.41 -0.89
N ILE A 242 2.78 -7.94 0.32
CA ILE A 242 3.62 -7.30 1.33
C ILE A 242 5.07 -7.13 0.85
N GLY A 243 5.68 -6.00 1.27
CA GLY A 243 7.00 -5.58 0.83
C GLY A 243 6.98 -4.75 -0.46
N THR A 244 5.89 -4.82 -1.23
CA THR A 244 5.61 -3.94 -2.36
C THR A 244 4.69 -2.81 -1.90
N ILE A 245 5.20 -1.58 -1.95
CA ILE A 245 4.40 -0.38 -1.70
C ILE A 245 4.52 0.58 -2.88
N PHE A 246 3.42 1.25 -3.20
CA PHE A 246 3.37 2.28 -4.22
C PHE A 246 3.43 3.62 -3.51
N LEU A 247 4.49 4.38 -3.77
CA LEU A 247 4.81 5.60 -3.04
C LEU A 247 4.38 6.83 -3.84
N GLU A 248 3.84 7.83 -3.17
CA GLU A 248 3.50 9.11 -3.77
C GLU A 248 4.76 9.90 -4.11
N GLY A 249 4.77 10.50 -5.31
CA GLY A 249 5.83 11.38 -5.76
C GLY A 249 6.01 12.61 -4.83
N PRO A 250 7.17 13.27 -4.89
CA PRO A 250 7.43 14.49 -4.11
C PRO A 250 6.44 15.62 -4.42
N ASP A 251 5.91 15.67 -5.64
CA ASP A 251 4.92 16.64 -6.11
C ASP A 251 3.51 16.40 -5.52
N GLY A 252 3.18 15.17 -5.14
CA GLY A 252 1.85 14.81 -4.63
C GLY A 252 0.82 14.46 -5.71
N GLU A 253 1.25 14.35 -6.96
CA GLU A 253 0.39 14.22 -8.14
C GLU A 253 0.01 12.76 -8.46
N GLY A 254 0.52 11.80 -7.68
CA GLY A 254 0.14 10.40 -7.79
C GLY A 254 1.13 9.44 -7.16
N LEU A 255 0.69 8.18 -7.09
CA LEU A 255 1.46 7.03 -6.67
C LEU A 255 2.26 6.48 -7.84
N TYR A 256 3.42 5.91 -7.52
CA TYR A 256 4.32 5.29 -8.47
C TYR A 256 4.69 3.88 -8.02
N CYS A 257 4.94 3.01 -9.00
CA CYS A 257 5.35 1.64 -8.69
C CYS A 257 6.85 1.60 -8.40
N PRO A 258 7.28 0.83 -7.39
CA PRO A 258 8.67 0.54 -7.16
C PRO A 258 9.20 -0.32 -8.31
N ASP A 259 10.52 -0.39 -8.40
CA ASP A 259 11.25 -1.04 -9.50
C ASP A 259 10.93 -2.53 -9.72
N ILE A 260 10.32 -3.20 -8.74
CA ILE A 260 9.94 -4.61 -8.76
C ILE A 260 8.45 -4.86 -9.00
N ALA A 261 7.70 -3.81 -9.35
CA ALA A 261 6.26 -3.86 -9.49
C ALA A 261 5.74 -3.02 -10.65
N ASP A 262 4.53 -3.36 -11.09
CA ASP A 262 3.73 -2.54 -11.99
C ASP A 262 2.25 -2.60 -11.58
N ILE A 263 1.41 -1.83 -12.27
CA ILE A 263 -0.04 -1.96 -12.18
C ILE A 263 -0.68 -2.03 -13.56
N VAL A 264 -1.87 -2.59 -13.63
CA VAL A 264 -2.78 -2.49 -14.78
C VAL A 264 -4.12 -2.00 -14.26
N VAL A 265 -4.76 -1.04 -14.94
CA VAL A 265 -6.15 -0.66 -14.61
C VAL A 265 -7.05 -1.34 -15.62
N ARG A 266 -8.04 -2.11 -15.15
CA ARG A 266 -8.93 -2.93 -15.98
C ARG A 266 -10.35 -2.42 -15.99
N ASP A 267 -10.96 -2.42 -17.16
CA ASP A 267 -12.40 -2.24 -17.29
C ASP A 267 -13.11 -3.48 -16.70
N PRO A 268 -13.98 -3.34 -15.68
CA PRO A 268 -14.65 -4.47 -15.05
C PRO A 268 -15.68 -5.17 -15.95
N SER A 269 -16.09 -4.55 -17.06
CA SER A 269 -17.03 -5.14 -18.02
C SER A 269 -16.34 -5.99 -19.10
N THR A 270 -15.08 -5.67 -19.44
CA THR A 270 -14.33 -6.33 -20.52
C THR A 270 -13.04 -7.01 -20.07
N TRP A 271 -12.55 -6.71 -18.86
CA TRP A 271 -11.26 -7.12 -18.30
C TRP A 271 -10.02 -6.68 -19.10
N ARG A 272 -10.20 -5.78 -20.06
CA ARG A 272 -9.11 -5.17 -20.84
C ARG A 272 -8.48 -4.02 -20.06
N GLU A 273 -7.20 -3.75 -20.34
CA GLU A 273 -6.52 -2.56 -19.83
C GLU A 273 -7.24 -1.28 -20.30
N THR A 274 -7.45 -0.32 -19.40
CA THR A 274 -8.07 0.96 -19.71
C THR A 274 -7.06 1.95 -20.28
N PRO A 275 -7.49 2.89 -21.15
CA PRO A 275 -6.67 4.02 -21.54
C PRO A 275 -6.29 4.92 -20.34
N VAL A 276 -5.21 5.69 -20.50
CA VAL A 276 -4.85 6.75 -19.53
C VAL A 276 -6.03 7.70 -19.32
N GLY A 277 -6.29 8.06 -18.06
CA GLY A 277 -7.40 8.91 -17.64
C GLY A 277 -8.73 8.17 -17.45
N VAL A 278 -8.83 6.88 -17.81
CA VAL A 278 -10.06 6.10 -17.67
C VAL A 278 -10.03 5.24 -16.40
N PRO A 279 -10.95 5.45 -15.44
CA PRO A 279 -11.03 4.64 -14.23
C PRO A 279 -11.34 3.17 -14.48
N GLY A 280 -10.86 2.29 -13.60
CA GLY A 280 -11.13 0.86 -13.61
C GLY A 280 -10.65 0.17 -12.35
N LEU A 281 -10.72 -1.16 -12.33
CA LEU A 281 -10.18 -1.98 -11.24
C LEU A 281 -8.67 -2.06 -11.31
N ILE A 282 -8.00 -1.89 -10.18
CA ILE A 282 -6.55 -2.00 -10.12
C ILE A 282 -6.15 -3.47 -10.04
N GLU A 283 -5.29 -3.89 -10.95
CA GLU A 283 -4.45 -5.05 -10.83
C GLU A 283 -3.04 -4.62 -10.41
N VAL A 284 -2.50 -5.25 -9.38
CA VAL A 284 -1.15 -5.02 -8.90
C VAL A 284 -0.25 -6.19 -9.28
N VAL A 285 0.97 -5.87 -9.71
CA VAL A 285 1.95 -6.83 -10.23
C VAL A 285 3.25 -6.67 -9.45
N SER A 286 3.87 -7.77 -9.03
CA SER A 286 5.13 -7.74 -8.30
C SER A 286 5.93 -9.02 -8.48
N THR A 287 7.25 -8.88 -8.63
CA THR A 287 8.18 -10.03 -8.69
C THR A 287 8.58 -10.55 -7.31
N LEU A 288 8.08 -9.93 -6.23
CA LEU A 288 8.47 -10.21 -4.85
C LEU A 288 7.85 -11.49 -4.24
N PRO A 289 6.58 -11.85 -4.54
CA PRO A 289 5.95 -13.03 -3.95
C PRO A 289 6.52 -14.33 -4.54
N VAL A 290 7.49 -14.94 -3.87
CA VAL A 290 8.09 -16.23 -4.28
C VAL A 290 7.51 -17.43 -3.52
N SER A 291 6.99 -17.20 -2.31
CA SER A 291 6.48 -18.23 -1.41
C SER A 291 4.97 -18.51 -1.56
N TYR A 292 4.27 -17.69 -2.33
CA TYR A 292 2.84 -17.79 -2.62
C TYR A 292 2.51 -17.07 -3.94
N PRO A 293 1.43 -17.42 -4.66
CA PRO A 293 1.08 -16.84 -5.95
C PRO A 293 0.46 -15.42 -5.82
N GLY A 294 1.23 -14.49 -5.27
CA GLY A 294 0.85 -13.08 -5.06
C GLY A 294 1.33 -12.12 -6.15
N HIS A 295 1.97 -12.64 -7.19
CA HIS A 295 2.72 -11.86 -8.17
C HIS A 295 1.84 -11.08 -9.15
N VAL A 296 0.57 -11.49 -9.37
CA VAL A 296 -0.40 -10.79 -10.21
C VAL A 296 -1.79 -10.86 -9.57
N LEU A 297 -2.25 -9.75 -8.99
CA LEU A 297 -3.46 -9.71 -8.18
C LEU A 297 -4.44 -8.65 -8.67
N LEU A 298 -5.66 -9.06 -9.00
CA LEU A 298 -6.79 -8.15 -9.20
C LEU A 298 -7.34 -7.75 -7.83
N THR A 299 -7.27 -6.45 -7.53
CA THR A 299 -7.74 -5.88 -6.27
C THR A 299 -9.25 -5.61 -6.29
N GLU A 300 -9.79 -5.10 -5.19
CA GLU A 300 -11.15 -4.58 -5.09
C GLU A 300 -11.17 -3.05 -5.04
N ASP A 301 -10.04 -2.43 -5.44
CA ASP A 301 -9.82 -0.99 -5.40
C ASP A 301 -9.94 -0.41 -6.82
N LEU A 302 -10.70 0.68 -6.95
CA LEU A 302 -10.83 1.45 -8.17
C LEU A 302 -9.68 2.46 -8.25
N GLY A 303 -9.13 2.63 -9.44
CA GLY A 303 -8.05 3.57 -9.70
C GLY A 303 -8.04 4.08 -11.11
N VAL A 304 -7.13 5.00 -11.37
CA VAL A 304 -6.91 5.60 -12.69
C VAL A 304 -5.42 5.88 -12.86
N ILE A 305 -4.90 5.56 -14.04
CA ILE A 305 -3.55 5.99 -14.45
C ILE A 305 -3.71 7.39 -15.05
N HIS A 306 -3.02 8.36 -14.48
CA HIS A 306 -3.03 9.77 -14.92
C HIS A 306 -2.07 10.02 -16.07
N GLY A 307 -0.97 9.28 -16.08
CA GLY A 307 0.07 9.41 -17.08
C GLY A 307 1.13 8.33 -16.96
N VAL A 308 2.00 8.28 -17.96
CA VAL A 308 3.07 7.28 -18.09
C VAL A 308 4.33 8.02 -18.49
N ASP A 309 5.40 7.85 -17.71
CA ASP A 309 6.69 8.48 -17.95
C ASP A 309 6.60 10.03 -18.04
N ASP A 310 5.61 10.62 -17.36
CA ASP A 310 5.20 12.03 -17.46
C ASP A 310 5.39 12.85 -16.17
N GLY A 311 5.70 12.21 -15.05
CA GLY A 311 5.70 12.85 -13.73
C GLY A 311 7.05 12.83 -13.01
N ALA A 312 7.04 13.08 -11.70
CA ALA A 312 8.25 13.18 -10.88
C ALA A 312 9.15 11.92 -10.93
N TRP A 313 8.57 10.74 -11.08
CA TRP A 313 9.28 9.48 -11.24
C TRP A 313 8.83 8.75 -12.52
N PRO A 314 9.70 7.94 -13.15
CA PRO A 314 9.35 7.21 -14.35
C PRO A 314 8.35 6.07 -14.07
N GLY A 315 7.62 5.65 -15.10
CA GLY A 315 6.58 4.64 -15.08
C GLY A 315 5.17 5.23 -14.99
N LYS A 316 4.20 4.38 -14.64
CA LYS A 316 2.79 4.79 -14.47
C LYS A 316 2.61 5.62 -13.20
N ARG A 317 1.99 6.81 -13.33
CA ARG A 317 1.48 7.64 -12.23
C ARG A 317 -0.02 7.41 -12.06
N PHE A 318 -0.47 7.05 -10.86
CA PHE A 318 -1.88 6.65 -10.64
C PHE A 318 -2.43 7.10 -9.29
N SER A 319 -3.75 7.03 -9.12
CA SER A 319 -4.40 7.22 -7.82
C SER A 319 -5.43 6.13 -7.51
N ILE A 320 -5.71 5.98 -6.22
CA ILE A 320 -6.80 5.14 -5.71
C ILE A 320 -8.04 6.02 -5.55
N LEU A 321 -9.13 5.68 -6.25
CA LEU A 321 -10.40 6.40 -6.18
C LEU A 321 -11.29 5.89 -5.05
N GLY A 322 -11.09 4.65 -4.63
CA GLY A 322 -11.85 4.03 -3.56
C GLY A 322 -11.92 2.52 -3.70
N ARG A 323 -12.81 1.90 -2.93
CA ARG A 323 -13.12 0.48 -3.08
C ARG A 323 -14.40 0.32 -3.86
N LEU A 324 -14.49 -0.74 -4.66
CA LEU A 324 -15.77 -1.17 -5.17
C LEU A 324 -16.74 -1.34 -3.99
N PRO A 325 -17.95 -0.77 -4.08
CA PRO A 325 -19.01 -1.13 -3.17
C PRO A 325 -19.12 -2.65 -3.15
N ARG A 326 -19.22 -3.25 -1.96
CA ARG A 326 -19.62 -4.66 -1.91
C ARG A 326 -20.98 -4.72 -2.57
N ALA A 327 -21.07 -5.31 -3.76
CA ALA A 327 -22.25 -6.05 -4.10
C ALA A 327 -22.29 -7.16 -3.06
N GLU A 328 -23.04 -6.97 -1.97
CA GLU A 328 -23.66 -8.13 -1.35
C GLU A 328 -24.25 -8.93 -2.51
N ALA A 329 -24.07 -10.26 -2.47
CA ALA A 329 -24.84 -11.11 -3.36
C ALA A 329 -26.31 -10.76 -3.10
N ARG A 330 -26.87 -9.87 -3.92
CA ARG A 330 -28.30 -9.75 -4.09
C ARG A 330 -28.67 -11.13 -4.57
N GLY A 331 -29.09 -11.96 -3.61
CA GLY A 331 -29.77 -13.20 -3.90
C GLY A 331 -30.85 -12.88 -4.92
N CYS A 332 -31.05 -13.79 -5.85
CA CYS A 332 -32.09 -13.76 -6.86
C CYS A 332 -33.40 -13.10 -6.34
N SER A 333 -33.59 -11.82 -6.60
CA SER A 333 -34.88 -11.10 -6.55
C SER A 333 -34.62 -9.63 -6.89
N ASP A 334 -34.73 -9.30 -8.17
CA ASP A 334 -35.27 -8.02 -8.67
C ASP A 334 -35.14 -8.05 -10.20
N THR A 335 -35.90 -8.97 -10.80
CA THR A 335 -36.39 -8.80 -12.16
C THR A 335 -37.31 -7.58 -12.16
N PHE A 336 -36.80 -6.43 -12.57
CA PHE A 336 -37.68 -5.36 -13.03
C PHE A 336 -38.19 -5.75 -14.41
N HIS A 337 -39.43 -6.22 -14.41
CA HIS A 337 -40.28 -6.29 -15.59
C HIS A 337 -40.27 -4.94 -16.32
N GLU A 338 -40.04 -4.99 -17.63
CA GLU A 338 -40.52 -3.97 -18.56
C GLU A 338 -42.02 -3.76 -18.34
N ALA A 339 -42.44 -2.50 -18.32
CA ALA A 339 -43.85 -2.15 -18.40
C ALA A 339 -44.05 -1.08 -19.48
N ALA A 340 -44.69 -1.56 -20.56
CA ALA A 340 -45.43 -0.90 -21.64
C ALA A 340 -44.68 0.02 -22.61
#